data_AF-A0A9D3VIW6-F1
#
_entry.id   AF-A0A9D3VIW6-F1
#
_cell.length_a   1.000
_cell.length_b   1.000
_cell.length_c   1.000
_cell.angle_alpha   90.00
_cell.angle_beta   90.00
_cell.angle_gamma   90.00
#
_symmetry.space_group_name_H-M   'P 1'
#
loop_
_entity.id
_entity.type
_entity.pdbx_description
1 polymer ?
#
loop_
_entity_poly.entity_id
_entity_poly.type
_entity_poly.pdbx_seq_one_letter_code
_entity_poly.pdbx_strand_id
1 'polypeptide(L)'
;MVGFFFRRILQHRSEILLGQRLRAMRFRLGREGRRNRRAMELLEDWEGAAAEMEDQIRRIRGEMERQVVADIFAELWVYDSLIQLENDPLMRDALQRIHAQNLDPRNLIYINQLRTFLERRRRSRRHRRRLRSLP
;
A
#
# COMPACT_ATOMS: atom_id res chain seq x y z
N MET A 1 -64.89 47.20 43.44
CA MET A 1 -65.03 46.21 42.34
C MET A 1 -63.87 46.20 41.34
N VAL A 2 -63.14 47.30 41.11
CA VAL A 2 -62.12 47.41 40.05
C VAL A 2 -60.91 46.46 40.24
N GLY A 3 -60.42 46.26 41.47
CA GLY A 3 -59.26 45.39 41.74
C GLY A 3 -59.46 43.91 41.43
N PHE A 4 -60.70 43.42 41.45
CA PHE A 4 -61.03 42.01 41.15
C PHE A 4 -60.93 41.72 39.65
N PHE A 5 -61.31 42.70 38.80
CA PHE A 5 -61.19 42.60 37.35
C PHE A 5 -59.73 42.65 36.90
N PHE A 6 -58.92 43.55 37.45
CA PHE A 6 -57.49 43.61 37.12
C PHE A 6 -56.74 42.33 37.51
N ARG A 7 -57.05 41.75 38.68
CA ARG A 7 -56.43 40.48 39.12
C ARG A 7 -56.78 39.33 38.18
N ARG A 8 -58.05 39.24 37.74
CA ARG A 8 -58.52 38.20 36.81
C ARG A 8 -57.94 38.39 35.40
N ILE A 9 -57.79 39.63 34.92
CA ILE A 9 -57.14 39.94 33.64
C ILE A 9 -55.65 39.61 33.68
N LEU A 10 -54.94 39.94 34.77
CA LEU A 10 -53.53 39.58 34.93
C LEU A 10 -53.33 38.06 35.01
N GLN A 11 -54.17 37.33 35.74
CA GLN A 11 -54.12 35.86 35.81
C GLN A 11 -54.35 35.23 34.44
N HIS A 12 -55.37 35.67 33.70
CA HIS A 12 -55.66 35.16 32.37
C HIS A 12 -54.53 35.44 31.36
N ARG A 13 -53.88 36.61 31.45
CA ARG A 13 -52.68 36.91 30.64
C ARG A 13 -51.48 36.05 31.01
N SER A 14 -51.29 35.78 32.30
CA SER A 14 -50.20 34.93 32.79
C SER A 14 -50.34 33.48 32.31
N GLU A 15 -51.55 32.93 32.29
CA GLU A 15 -51.84 31.58 31.78
C GLU A 15 -51.61 31.47 30.26
N ILE A 16 -52.00 32.50 29.50
CA ILE A 16 -51.75 32.56 28.04
C ILE A 16 -50.25 32.56 27.75
N LEU A 17 -49.47 33.40 28.46
CA LEU A 17 -48.01 33.49 28.29
C LEU A 17 -47.33 32.18 28.69
N LEU A 18 -47.75 31.55 29.79
CA LEU A 18 -47.21 30.27 30.23
C LEU A 18 -47.50 29.16 29.21
N GLY A 19 -48.71 29.13 28.65
CA GLY A 19 -49.11 28.19 27.61
C GLY A 19 -48.31 28.35 26.31
N GLN A 20 -48.03 29.59 25.89
CA GLN A 20 -47.17 29.87 24.74
C GLN A 20 -45.72 29.42 25.00
N ARG A 21 -45.20 29.66 26.22
CA ARG A 21 -43.85 29.25 26.61
C ARG A 21 -43.71 27.72 26.64
N LEU A 22 -44.71 27.00 27.14
CA LEU A 22 -44.77 25.54 27.12
C LEU A 22 -44.83 24.97 25.70
N ARG A 23 -45.59 25.60 24.79
CA ARG A 23 -45.60 25.19 23.37
C ARG A 23 -44.25 25.39 22.70
N ALA A 24 -43.59 26.53 22.94
CA ALA A 24 -42.25 26.79 22.41
C ALA A 24 -41.21 25.78 22.96
N MET A 25 -41.32 25.44 24.25
CA MET A 25 -40.45 24.46 24.90
C MET A 25 -40.66 23.05 24.33
N ARG A 26 -41.91 22.61 24.11
CA ARG A 26 -42.24 21.35 23.42
C ARG A 26 -41.68 21.30 22.00
N PHE A 27 -41.77 22.41 21.26
CA PHE A 27 -41.21 22.48 19.91
C PHE A 27 -39.68 22.35 19.90
N ARG A 28 -39.00 22.99 20.87
CA ARG A 28 -37.54 22.85 21.05
C ARG A 28 -37.14 21.43 21.40
N LEU A 29 -37.80 20.81 22.39
CA LEU A 29 -37.58 19.40 22.76
C LEU A 29 -37.82 18.46 21.58
N GLY A 30 -38.87 18.69 20.78
CA GLY A 30 -39.13 17.90 19.58
C GLY A 30 -38.05 18.05 18.51
N ARG A 31 -37.42 19.23 18.40
CA ARG A 31 -36.28 19.47 17.50
C ARG A 31 -35.00 18.79 18.01
N GLU A 32 -34.72 18.90 19.31
CA GLU A 32 -33.58 18.22 19.94
C GLU A 32 -33.72 16.71 19.87
N GLY A 33 -34.91 16.15 20.13
CA GLY A 33 -35.17 14.72 20.00
C GLY A 33 -34.90 14.19 18.58
N ARG A 34 -35.28 14.95 17.54
CA ARG A 34 -34.96 14.58 16.14
C ARG A 34 -33.46 14.64 15.85
N ARG A 35 -32.75 15.63 16.38
CA ARG A 35 -31.28 15.71 16.25
C ARG A 35 -30.60 14.55 16.95
N ASN A 36 -31.06 14.22 18.16
CA ASN A 36 -30.51 13.12 18.95
C ASN A 36 -30.74 11.77 18.26
N ARG A 37 -31.93 11.56 17.68
CA ARG A 37 -32.24 10.35 16.91
C ARG A 37 -31.33 10.20 15.69
N ARG A 38 -31.13 11.28 14.93
CA ARG A 38 -30.18 11.28 13.80
C ARG A 38 -28.75 11.04 14.24
N ALA A 39 -28.35 11.56 15.40
CA ALA A 39 -27.02 11.31 15.93
C ALA A 39 -26.84 9.84 16.33
N MET A 40 -27.87 9.21 16.90
CA MET A 40 -27.86 7.77 17.19
C MET A 40 -27.82 6.93 15.92
N GLU A 41 -28.66 7.25 14.92
CA GLU A 41 -28.64 6.57 13.61
C GLU A 41 -27.25 6.66 12.97
N LEU A 42 -26.62 7.84 13.00
CA LEU A 42 -25.25 7.99 12.53
C LEU A 42 -24.27 7.12 13.34
N LEU A 43 -24.36 7.12 14.67
CA LEU A 43 -23.46 6.32 15.52
C LEU A 43 -23.58 4.81 15.21
N GLU A 44 -24.79 4.30 14.99
CA GLU A 44 -25.01 2.91 14.56
C GLU A 44 -24.35 2.63 13.21
N ASP A 45 -24.46 3.54 12.24
CA ASP A 45 -23.79 3.41 10.94
C ASP A 45 -22.25 3.42 11.09
N TRP A 46 -21.71 4.29 11.95
CA TRP A 46 -20.27 4.34 12.24
C TRP A 46 -19.77 3.07 12.93
N GLU A 47 -20.58 2.48 13.82
CA GLU A 47 -20.24 1.22 14.50
C GLU A 47 -20.18 0.06 13.51
N GLY A 48 -21.13 -0.02 12.57
CA GLY A 48 -21.10 -1.01 11.49
C GLY A 48 -19.87 -0.85 10.60
N ALA A 49 -19.56 0.38 10.17
CA ALA A 49 -18.38 0.65 9.35
C ALA A 49 -17.06 0.34 10.09
N ALA A 50 -16.99 0.59 11.40
CA ALA A 50 -15.83 0.26 12.21
C ALA A 50 -15.61 -1.26 12.31
N ALA A 51 -16.69 -2.03 12.50
CA ALA A 51 -16.63 -3.49 12.54
C ALA A 51 -16.15 -4.08 11.18
N GLU A 52 -16.66 -3.55 10.06
CA GLU A 52 -16.20 -3.96 8.73
C GLU A 52 -14.72 -3.65 8.50
N MET A 53 -14.24 -2.49 8.97
CA MET A 53 -12.82 -2.14 8.91
C MET A 53 -11.94 -3.07 9.76
N GLU A 54 -12.37 -3.43 10.97
CA GLU A 54 -11.64 -4.40 11.81
C GLU A 54 -11.50 -5.76 11.13
N ASP A 55 -12.59 -6.26 10.53
CA ASP A 55 -12.57 -7.53 9.79
C ASP A 55 -11.62 -7.48 8.59
N GLN A 56 -11.60 -6.37 7.85
CA GLN A 56 -10.67 -6.17 6.73
C GLN A 56 -9.22 -6.15 7.22
N ILE A 57 -8.91 -5.41 8.28
CA ILE A 57 -7.57 -5.34 8.87
C ILE A 57 -7.12 -6.73 9.30
N ARG A 58 -8.00 -7.50 9.94
CA ARG A 58 -7.70 -8.87 10.40
C ARG A 58 -7.36 -9.80 9.22
N ARG A 59 -8.09 -9.70 8.11
CA ARG A 59 -7.83 -10.48 6.89
C ARG A 59 -6.49 -10.11 6.27
N ILE A 60 -6.24 -8.81 6.05
CA ILE A 60 -4.99 -8.30 5.46
C ILE A 60 -3.80 -8.73 6.31
N ARG A 61 -3.89 -8.60 7.64
CA ARG A 61 -2.82 -9.04 8.54
C ARG A 61 -2.52 -10.53 8.38
N GLY A 62 -3.54 -11.37 8.33
CA GLY A 62 -3.37 -12.81 8.13
C GLY A 62 -2.73 -13.16 6.78
N GLU A 63 -3.05 -12.42 5.72
CA GLU A 63 -2.41 -12.58 4.41
C GLU A 63 -0.94 -12.14 4.44
N MET A 64 -0.65 -10.99 5.04
CA MET A 64 0.73 -10.50 5.20
C MET A 64 1.60 -11.45 6.02
N GLU A 65 1.08 -12.01 7.12
CA GLU A 65 1.81 -12.99 7.94
C GLU A 65 2.14 -14.25 7.13
N ARG A 66 1.21 -14.74 6.31
CA ARG A 66 1.47 -15.88 5.41
C ARG A 66 2.53 -15.56 4.35
N GLN A 67 2.46 -14.37 3.76
CA GLN A 67 3.43 -13.90 2.78
C GLN A 67 4.84 -13.86 3.39
N VAL A 68 4.98 -13.24 4.57
CA VAL A 68 6.27 -13.14 5.28
C VAL A 68 6.82 -14.53 5.60
N VAL A 69 5.99 -15.45 6.07
CA VAL A 69 6.43 -16.83 6.36
C VAL A 69 6.88 -17.54 5.08
N ALA A 70 6.14 -17.38 3.97
CA ALA A 70 6.51 -17.96 2.68
C ALA A 70 7.84 -17.39 2.16
N ASP A 71 8.05 -16.08 2.29
CA ASP A 71 9.29 -15.41 1.88
C ASP A 71 10.49 -15.91 2.70
N ILE A 72 10.33 -16.05 4.02
CA ILE A 72 11.37 -16.63 4.90
C ILE A 72 11.73 -18.06 4.46
N PHE A 73 10.73 -18.90 4.16
CA PHE A 73 10.98 -20.26 3.69
C PHE A 73 11.66 -20.27 2.31
N ALA A 74 11.29 -19.36 1.41
CA ALA A 74 11.93 -19.23 0.11
C ALA A 74 13.40 -18.82 0.25
N GLU A 75 13.70 -17.85 1.11
CA GLU A 75 15.07 -17.42 1.39
C GLU A 75 15.91 -18.56 1.99
N LEU A 76 15.39 -19.25 3.01
CA LEU A 76 16.06 -20.41 3.61
C LEU A 76 16.35 -21.50 2.58
N TRP A 77 15.38 -21.80 1.71
CA TRP A 77 15.56 -22.80 0.66
C TRP A 77 16.63 -22.40 -0.36
N VAL A 78 16.69 -21.12 -0.74
CA VAL A 78 17.74 -20.60 -1.61
C VAL A 78 19.11 -20.72 -0.93
N TYR A 79 19.22 -20.33 0.34
CA TYR A 79 20.47 -20.46 1.09
C TYR A 79 20.93 -21.91 1.20
N ASP A 80 20.05 -22.84 1.57
CA ASP A 80 20.37 -24.27 1.66
C ASP A 80 20.83 -24.83 0.31
N SER A 81 20.18 -24.41 -0.78
CA SER A 81 20.56 -24.83 -2.14
C SER A 81 21.92 -24.29 -2.55
N LEU A 82 22.24 -23.04 -2.19
CA LEU A 82 23.56 -22.44 -2.44
C LEU A 82 24.65 -23.14 -1.63
N ILE A 83 24.39 -23.47 -0.37
CA ILE A 83 25.31 -24.25 0.47
C ILE A 83 25.57 -25.62 -0.13
N GLN A 84 24.53 -26.31 -0.62
CA GLN A 84 24.70 -27.60 -1.28
C GLN A 84 25.54 -27.50 -2.55
N LEU A 85 25.30 -26.46 -3.38
CA LEU A 85 26.08 -26.20 -4.58
C LEU A 85 27.54 -25.86 -4.29
N GLU A 86 27.82 -25.06 -3.26
CA GLU A 86 29.18 -24.68 -2.87
C GLU A 86 29.97 -25.88 -2.32
N ASN A 87 29.28 -26.80 -1.63
CA ASN A 87 29.88 -28.00 -1.09
C ASN A 87 29.95 -29.17 -2.09
N ASP A 88 29.35 -29.06 -3.27
CA ASP A 88 29.47 -30.07 -4.32
C ASP A 88 30.90 -30.07 -4.90
N PRO A 89 31.67 -31.18 -4.80
CA PRO A 89 33.03 -31.26 -5.31
C PRO A 89 33.14 -30.97 -6.81
N LEU A 90 32.14 -31.34 -7.61
CA LEU A 90 32.12 -31.12 -9.06
C LEU A 90 31.90 -29.64 -9.38
N MET A 91 31.03 -28.95 -8.64
CA MET A 91 30.84 -27.50 -8.81
C MET A 91 32.04 -26.72 -8.32
N ARG A 92 32.65 -27.13 -7.21
CA ARG A 92 33.88 -26.50 -6.70
C ARG A 92 35.04 -26.61 -7.69
N ASP A 93 35.25 -27.78 -8.28
CA ASP A 93 36.26 -28.00 -9.33
C ASP A 93 35.91 -27.22 -10.61
N ALA A 94 34.63 -27.21 -11.02
CA ALA A 94 34.19 -26.41 -12.16
C ALA A 94 34.43 -24.90 -11.95
N LEU A 95 34.12 -24.35 -10.78
CA LEU A 95 34.36 -22.95 -10.43
C LEU A 95 35.86 -22.63 -10.38
N GLN A 96 36.67 -23.52 -9.81
CA GLN A 96 38.14 -23.37 -9.81
C GLN A 96 38.71 -23.39 -11.23
N ARG A 97 38.20 -24.26 -12.11
CA ARG A 97 38.60 -24.30 -13.53
C ARG A 97 38.17 -23.04 -14.27
N ILE A 98 36.97 -22.50 -14.03
CA ILE A 98 36.49 -21.23 -14.62
C ILE A 98 37.38 -20.06 -14.15
N HIS A 99 37.70 -20.02 -12.86
CA HIS A 99 38.57 -19.00 -12.27
C HIS A 99 40.01 -19.10 -12.82
N ALA A 100 40.57 -20.31 -12.91
CA ALA A 100 41.89 -20.56 -13.48
C ALA A 100 41.96 -20.23 -14.98
N GLN A 101 40.84 -20.32 -15.70
CA GLN A 101 40.74 -19.93 -17.10
C GLN A 101 40.54 -18.41 -17.31
N ASN A 102 40.57 -17.59 -16.24
CA ASN A 102 40.29 -16.14 -16.29
C ASN A 102 38.94 -15.81 -16.95
N LEU A 103 37.99 -16.76 -16.94
CA LEU A 103 36.63 -16.61 -17.46
C LEU A 103 35.74 -15.86 -16.45
N ASP A 104 36.25 -14.78 -15.88
CA ASP A 104 35.43 -13.83 -15.15
C ASP A 104 34.36 -13.32 -16.16
N PRO A 105 33.06 -13.33 -15.83
CA PRO A 105 32.01 -12.83 -16.73
C PRO A 105 32.33 -11.44 -17.30
N ARG A 106 33.03 -10.60 -16.52
CA ARG A 106 33.52 -9.28 -16.94
C ARG A 106 34.61 -9.36 -18.02
N ASN A 107 35.50 -10.34 -17.96
CA ASN A 107 36.53 -10.57 -18.98
C ASN A 107 35.97 -11.17 -20.27
N LEU A 108 34.93 -12.02 -20.19
CA LEU A 108 34.26 -12.58 -21.38
C LEU A 108 33.64 -11.50 -22.27
N ILE A 109 33.02 -10.48 -21.67
CA ILE A 109 32.49 -9.32 -22.41
C ILE A 109 33.63 -8.54 -23.07
N TYR A 110 34.73 -8.29 -22.34
CA TYR A 110 35.89 -7.55 -22.84
C TYR A 110 36.63 -8.27 -23.98
N ILE A 111 36.82 -9.59 -23.87
CA ILE A 111 37.45 -10.44 -24.89
C ILE A 111 36.60 -10.47 -26.18
N ASN A 112 35.27 -10.60 -26.06
CA ASN A 112 34.38 -10.61 -27.21
C ASN A 112 34.33 -9.26 -27.94
N GLN A 113 34.40 -8.15 -27.20
CA GLN A 113 34.50 -6.79 -27.76
C GLN A 113 35.85 -6.55 -28.46
N LEU A 114 36.97 -6.97 -27.86
CA LEU A 114 38.29 -6.87 -28.48
C LEU A 114 38.40 -7.74 -29.75
N ARG A 115 37.83 -8.94 -29.72
CA ARG A 115 37.83 -9.86 -30.87
C ARG A 115 37.05 -9.28 -32.05
N THR A 116 35.87 -8.71 -31.80
CA THR A 116 35.08 -8.03 -32.84
C THR A 116 35.78 -6.77 -33.38
N PHE A 117 36.46 -5.99 -32.53
CA PHE A 117 37.25 -4.83 -32.98
C PHE A 117 38.45 -5.24 -33.86
N LEU A 118 39.19 -6.28 -33.48
CA LEU A 118 40.32 -6.79 -34.26
C LEU A 118 39.88 -7.37 -35.61
N GLU A 119 38.74 -8.06 -35.66
CA GLU A 119 38.17 -8.56 -36.91
C GLU A 119 37.73 -7.44 -37.85
N ARG A 120 37.08 -6.38 -37.32
CA ARG A 120 36.75 -5.18 -38.10
C ARG A 120 38.01 -4.51 -38.65
N ARG A 121 39.06 -4.37 -37.82
CA ARG A 121 40.35 -3.78 -38.26
C ARG A 121 41.03 -4.62 -39.35
N ARG A 122 40.97 -5.96 -39.25
CA ARG A 122 41.48 -6.87 -40.29
C ARG A 122 40.70 -6.75 -41.60
N ARG A 123 39.36 -6.63 -41.53
CA ARG A 123 38.51 -6.42 -42.72
C ARG A 123 38.80 -5.08 -43.40
N SER A 124 38.93 -3.98 -42.64
CA SER A 124 39.29 -2.67 -43.22
C SER A 124 40.68 -2.65 -43.86
N ARG A 125 41.66 -3.36 -43.28
CA ARG A 125 43.00 -3.52 -43.89
C ARG A 125 42.95 -4.33 -45.19
N ARG A 126 42.13 -5.39 -45.26
CA ARG A 126 41.93 -6.17 -46.49
C ARG A 126 41.21 -5.34 -47.56
N HIS A 127 40.23 -4.54 -47.18
CA HIS A 127 39.51 -3.65 -48.11
C HIS A 127 40.41 -2.54 -48.66
N ARG A 128 41.26 -1.91 -47.84
CA ARG A 128 42.26 -0.93 -48.30
C ARG A 128 43.32 -1.53 -49.23
N ARG A 129 43.70 -2.80 -49.01
CA ARG A 129 44.62 -3.50 -49.92
C ARG A 129 43.98 -3.80 -51.27
N ARG A 130 42.69 -4.17 -51.31
CA ARG A 130 41.94 -4.38 -52.55
C ARG A 130 41.71 -3.09 -53.36
N LEU A 131 41.52 -1.95 -52.69
CA LEU A 131 41.37 -0.65 -53.35
C LEU A 131 42.68 -0.08 -53.91
N ARG A 132 43.85 -0.57 -53.44
CA ARG A 132 45.17 -0.19 -53.97
C ARG A 132 45.67 -1.12 -55.08
N SER A 133 44.96 -2.21 -55.36
CA SER A 133 45.33 -3.22 -56.37
C SER A 133 44.37 -3.22 -57.57
N LEU A 134 43.52 -2.21 -57.68
CA LEU A 134 42.74 -1.95 -58.89
C LEU A 134 43.48 -0.85 -59.67
N PRO A 135 43.77 -1.07 -60.97
CA PRO A 135 44.50 -0.10 -61.80
C PRO A 135 43.72 1.20 -62.01
#